data_AF-A0A1N7ICS9-F1
#
_entry.id   AF-A0A1N7ICS9-F1
#
_cell.length_a   1.000
_cell.length_b   1.000
_cell.length_c   1.000
_cell.angle_alpha   90.00
_cell.angle_beta   90.00
_cell.angle_gamma   90.00
#
_symmetry.space_group_name_H-M   'P 1'
#
loop_
_entity.id
_entity.type
_entity.pdbx_description
1 polymer ?
#
loop_
_entity_poly.entity_id
_entity_poly.type
_entity_poly.pdbx_seq_one_letter_code
_entity_poly.pdbx_strand_id
1 'polypeptide(L)'
;MMKTLLIPLIFIIISCSNGRKKEEILSKNSNLPTSNKIKTDTTTTKKKAIREWTFNNQKIYLFPSEKTDDFYNYGYIKIKNHESGKFIRIAKEDSPYSGFEKIAIKHPYFTIEQAYREGDFTNYEYITFKQEGQSIYLHKYAVNYTSTQDLEENIPELSLDRKTIGNIEIQNITSDLLYSLRSKD
;
A
#
# COMPACT_ATOMS: atom_id res chain seq x y z
N MET A 1 0.59 51.46 19.81
CA MET A 1 1.81 51.06 20.54
C MET A 1 1.39 50.42 21.86
N MET A 2 1.58 49.12 22.00
CA MET A 2 1.89 48.47 23.29
C MET A 2 2.34 47.04 22.96
N LYS A 3 3.61 46.78 23.25
CA LYS A 3 4.25 45.47 23.17
C LYS A 3 3.97 44.74 24.48
N THR A 4 3.59 43.48 24.42
CA THR A 4 3.76 42.59 25.57
C THR A 4 4.40 41.32 25.07
N LEU A 5 5.64 41.15 25.53
CA LEU A 5 6.59 40.10 25.23
C LEU A 5 6.49 39.10 26.39
N LEU A 6 6.22 37.82 26.11
CA LEU A 6 6.48 36.75 27.08
C LEU A 6 6.90 35.49 26.32
N ILE A 7 8.16 35.09 26.53
CA ILE A 7 8.78 33.83 26.06
C ILE A 7 9.48 33.21 27.31
N PRO A 8 9.94 31.95 27.28
CA PRO A 8 9.23 30.72 27.62
C PRO A 8 9.78 30.08 28.92
N LEU A 9 9.09 29.07 29.46
CA LEU A 9 9.65 28.22 30.51
C LEU A 9 10.11 26.87 29.94
N ILE A 10 11.42 26.64 29.97
CA ILE A 10 12.10 25.38 29.65
C ILE A 10 12.23 24.59 30.97
N PHE A 11 11.82 23.33 30.99
CA PHE A 11 12.23 22.37 32.02
C PHE A 11 13.06 21.26 31.37
N ILE A 12 14.37 21.31 31.62
CA ILE A 12 15.32 20.22 31.40
C ILE A 12 15.41 19.47 32.73
N ILE A 13 15.17 18.16 32.71
CA ILE A 13 15.52 17.29 33.84
C ILE A 13 16.60 16.32 33.34
N ILE A 14 17.83 16.59 33.76
CA ILE A 14 18.97 15.67 33.68
C ILE A 14 18.93 14.81 34.93
N SER A 15 19.02 13.49 34.78
CA SER A 15 19.44 12.62 35.87
C SER A 15 20.48 11.63 35.37
N CYS A 16 21.70 11.81 35.86
CA CYS A 16 22.81 10.87 35.81
C CYS A 16 23.01 10.30 37.22
N SER A 17 23.27 9.00 37.37
CA SER A 17 24.29 8.54 38.34
C SER A 17 24.84 7.15 38.03
N ASN A 18 26.16 7.15 37.89
CA ASN A 18 27.15 6.06 37.89
C ASN A 18 26.91 4.86 38.82
N GLY A 19 27.22 3.67 38.29
CA GLY A 19 28.51 3.00 38.58
C GLY A 19 28.57 1.96 39.71
N ARG A 20 29.00 0.74 39.36
CA ARG A 20 30.16 0.03 39.94
C ARG A 20 30.39 -1.32 39.26
N LYS A 21 31.64 -1.53 38.82
CA LYS A 21 32.23 -2.84 38.48
C LYS A 21 32.82 -3.47 39.74
N LYS A 22 32.82 -4.82 39.82
CA LYS A 22 33.89 -5.60 40.45
C LYS A 22 33.94 -7.03 39.87
N GLU A 23 35.16 -7.47 39.58
CA GLU A 23 35.64 -8.82 39.19
C GLU A 23 35.31 -9.87 40.28
N GLU A 24 35.40 -11.20 40.13
CA GLU A 24 36.53 -11.99 39.61
C GLU A 24 36.17 -13.51 39.51
N ILE A 25 36.53 -14.15 38.38
CA ILE A 25 37.16 -15.48 38.15
C ILE A 25 36.70 -16.75 38.94
N LEU A 26 36.33 -17.85 38.24
CA LEU A 26 37.15 -19.09 38.04
C LEU A 26 36.38 -20.23 37.31
N SER A 27 37.15 -20.95 36.49
CA SER A 27 36.87 -22.02 35.52
C SER A 27 35.97 -23.21 35.91
N LYS A 28 35.32 -23.80 34.89
CA LYS A 28 35.43 -25.25 34.58
C LYS A 28 34.99 -25.58 33.15
N ASN A 29 35.85 -26.31 32.43
CA ASN A 29 35.62 -26.92 31.12
C ASN A 29 34.45 -27.91 31.12
N SER A 30 33.62 -27.87 30.08
CA SER A 30 33.04 -29.08 29.49
C SER A 30 32.70 -28.83 28.02
N ASN A 31 33.19 -29.72 27.15
CA ASN A 31 32.97 -29.74 25.71
C ASN A 31 31.51 -30.11 25.39
N LEU A 32 30.86 -29.37 24.48
CA LEU A 32 29.78 -29.84 23.60
C LEU A 32 29.56 -28.79 22.47
N PRO A 33 28.96 -29.15 21.33
CA PRO A 33 29.60 -29.08 20.02
C PRO A 33 29.23 -27.81 19.26
N THR A 34 30.14 -27.39 18.39
CA THR A 34 29.94 -26.37 17.36
C THR A 34 28.82 -26.80 16.42
N SER A 35 27.58 -26.40 16.71
CA SER A 35 26.46 -26.53 15.77
C SER A 35 26.60 -25.46 14.70
N ASN A 36 26.82 -25.94 13.49
CA ASN A 36 26.99 -25.17 12.27
C ASN A 36 25.94 -24.06 12.15
N LYS A 37 26.41 -22.85 11.83
CA LYS A 37 25.56 -21.81 11.24
C LYS A 37 24.91 -22.41 10.00
N ILE A 38 23.64 -22.79 10.13
CA ILE A 38 22.77 -23.04 9.00
C ILE A 38 22.74 -21.72 8.24
N LYS A 39 23.49 -21.65 7.14
CA LYS A 39 23.24 -20.66 6.10
C LYS A 39 21.82 -20.92 5.66
N THR A 40 20.90 -20.06 6.09
CA THR A 40 19.58 -19.96 5.50
C THR A 40 19.80 -19.57 4.05
N ASP A 41 19.79 -20.60 3.21
CA ASP A 41 19.75 -20.48 1.77
C ASP A 41 18.46 -19.73 1.46
N THR A 42 18.60 -18.43 1.20
CA THR A 42 17.48 -17.56 0.83
C THR A 42 17.20 -17.88 -0.62
N THR A 43 16.48 -18.99 -0.84
CA THR A 43 15.93 -19.35 -2.15
C THR A 43 15.08 -18.17 -2.59
N THR A 44 15.66 -17.32 -3.43
CA THR A 44 15.02 -16.11 -3.93
C THR A 44 14.05 -16.58 -5.01
N THR A 45 12.87 -17.03 -4.60
CA THR A 45 11.81 -17.43 -5.51
C THR A 45 11.45 -16.21 -6.35
N LYS A 46 11.88 -16.19 -7.62
CA LYS A 46 11.53 -15.14 -8.58
C LYS A 46 10.00 -15.08 -8.64
N LYS A 47 9.40 -14.01 -8.11
CA LYS A 47 7.94 -13.82 -8.15
C LYS A 47 7.50 -13.76 -9.62
N LYS A 48 6.56 -14.63 -10.00
CA LYS A 48 5.97 -14.65 -11.33
C LYS A 48 4.83 -13.63 -11.40
N ALA A 49 4.76 -12.86 -12.49
CA ALA A 49 3.64 -11.96 -12.74
C ALA A 49 2.37 -12.78 -13.04
N ILE A 50 1.22 -12.31 -12.54
CA ILE A 50 -0.11 -12.89 -12.79
C ILE A 50 -0.60 -12.50 -14.19
N ARG A 51 -0.41 -11.22 -14.54
CA ARG A 51 -0.85 -10.64 -15.81
C ARG A 51 0.13 -9.56 -16.26
N GLU A 52 0.14 -9.30 -17.55
CA GLU A 52 0.93 -8.23 -18.17
C GLU A 52 0.11 -7.45 -19.20
N TRP A 53 0.44 -6.16 -19.35
CA TRP A 53 -0.14 -5.27 -20.36
C TRP A 53 0.95 -4.41 -20.99
N THR A 54 0.67 -3.85 -22.16
CA THR A 54 1.55 -2.89 -22.83
C THR A 54 1.01 -1.47 -22.69
N PHE A 55 1.81 -0.57 -22.15
CA PHE A 55 1.52 0.86 -21.98
C PHE A 55 2.70 1.68 -22.52
N ASN A 56 2.50 2.38 -23.65
CA ASN A 56 3.52 3.24 -24.25
C ASN A 56 4.89 2.56 -24.44
N ASN A 57 4.91 1.39 -25.11
CA ASN A 57 6.09 0.55 -25.31
C ASN A 57 6.74 0.02 -24.01
N GLN A 58 6.06 0.14 -22.87
CA GLN A 58 6.47 -0.39 -21.58
C GLN A 58 5.51 -1.49 -21.17
N LYS A 59 5.95 -2.36 -20.27
CA LYS A 59 5.12 -3.40 -19.68
C LYS A 59 4.62 -2.97 -18.31
N ILE A 60 3.33 -3.15 -18.07
CA ILE A 60 2.73 -3.14 -16.73
C ILE A 60 2.60 -4.60 -16.32
N TYR A 61 3.14 -4.96 -15.16
CA TYR A 61 3.02 -6.29 -14.58
C TYR A 61 2.21 -6.23 -13.30
N LEU A 62 1.28 -7.17 -13.13
CA LEU A 62 0.61 -7.42 -11.86
C LEU A 62 1.30 -8.58 -11.15
N PHE A 63 1.74 -8.35 -9.91
CA PHE A 63 2.35 -9.38 -9.06
C PHE A 63 1.49 -9.67 -7.83
N PRO A 64 1.44 -10.92 -7.36
CA PRO A 64 0.80 -11.24 -6.09
C PRO A 64 1.66 -10.76 -4.92
N SER A 65 1.03 -10.56 -3.77
CA SER A 65 1.69 -10.28 -2.50
C SER A 65 1.15 -11.18 -1.39
N GLU A 66 1.89 -11.27 -0.29
CA GLU A 66 1.46 -12.01 0.91
C GLU A 66 0.34 -11.32 1.70
N LYS A 67 -0.02 -10.07 1.36
CA LYS A 67 -1.12 -9.37 2.03
C LYS A 67 -2.43 -10.01 1.58
N THR A 68 -3.29 -10.36 2.52
CA THR A 68 -4.56 -11.03 2.28
C THR A 68 -5.60 -10.51 3.29
N ASP A 69 -6.87 -10.60 2.95
CA ASP A 69 -8.00 -10.50 3.88
C ASP A 69 -8.90 -11.73 3.69
N ASP A 70 -10.13 -11.72 4.18
CA ASP A 70 -11.03 -12.87 4.09
C ASP A 70 -11.29 -13.29 2.62
N PHE A 71 -11.46 -12.34 1.71
CA PHE A 71 -11.94 -12.57 0.34
C PHE A 71 -10.86 -12.37 -0.74
N TYR A 72 -9.80 -11.63 -0.44
CA TYR A 72 -8.82 -11.20 -1.45
C TYR A 72 -7.39 -11.50 -1.03
N ASN A 73 -6.60 -11.95 -1.99
CA ASN A 73 -5.16 -11.73 -1.98
C ASN A 73 -4.90 -10.34 -2.56
N TYR A 74 -3.89 -9.63 -2.06
CA TYR A 74 -3.53 -8.32 -2.60
C TYR A 74 -2.35 -8.45 -3.54
N GLY A 75 -2.37 -7.66 -4.60
CA GLY A 75 -1.30 -7.49 -5.57
C GLY A 75 -0.83 -6.04 -5.68
N TYR A 76 0.24 -5.87 -6.44
CA TYR A 76 0.83 -4.58 -6.77
C TYR A 76 1.19 -4.56 -8.26
N ILE A 77 1.24 -3.37 -8.84
CA ILE A 77 1.72 -3.20 -10.21
C ILE A 77 3.15 -2.71 -10.26
N LYS A 78 3.87 -3.17 -11.27
CA LYS A 78 5.21 -2.71 -11.62
C LYS A 78 5.26 -2.25 -13.06
N ILE A 79 5.84 -1.08 -13.26
CA ILE A 79 6.11 -0.49 -14.58
C ILE A 79 7.48 0.19 -14.53
N LYS A 80 8.42 -0.31 -15.35
CA LYS A 80 9.84 0.08 -15.28
C LYS A 80 10.37 -0.04 -13.84
N ASN A 81 10.80 1.09 -13.27
CA ASN A 81 11.38 1.23 -11.93
C ASN A 81 10.34 1.64 -10.89
N HIS A 82 9.07 1.77 -11.28
CA HIS A 82 7.99 2.11 -10.37
C HIS A 82 7.27 0.83 -9.93
N GLU A 83 7.15 0.67 -8.62
CA GLU A 83 6.41 -0.41 -7.97
C GLU A 83 5.41 0.23 -7.03
N SER A 84 4.13 -0.08 -7.18
CA SER A 84 3.11 0.42 -6.27
C SER A 84 3.11 -0.32 -4.93
N GLY A 85 2.40 0.22 -3.95
CA GLY A 85 1.97 -0.58 -2.81
C GLY A 85 0.97 -1.66 -3.19
N LYS A 86 0.58 -2.44 -2.19
CA LYS A 86 -0.35 -3.58 -2.31
C LYS A 86 -1.79 -3.06 -2.20
N PHE A 87 -2.46 -2.87 -3.34
CA PHE A 87 -3.81 -2.30 -3.38
C PHE A 87 -4.75 -2.99 -4.37
N ILE A 88 -4.23 -3.86 -5.23
CA ILE A 88 -5.03 -4.56 -6.23
C ILE A 88 -5.62 -5.80 -5.59
N ARG A 89 -6.94 -5.90 -5.54
CA ARG A 89 -7.63 -7.05 -4.95
C ARG A 89 -7.66 -8.19 -5.96
N ILE A 90 -7.19 -9.36 -5.60
CA ILE A 90 -7.24 -10.57 -6.41
C ILE A 90 -8.14 -11.53 -5.65
N ALA A 91 -9.35 -11.75 -6.17
CA ALA A 91 -10.32 -12.64 -5.55
C ALA A 91 -9.70 -14.02 -5.30
N LYS A 92 -9.88 -14.54 -4.09
CA LYS A 92 -9.58 -15.93 -3.79
C LYS A 92 -10.54 -16.85 -4.55
N GLU A 93 -10.17 -18.12 -4.68
CA GLU A 93 -10.98 -19.13 -5.38
C GLU A 93 -12.38 -19.29 -4.76
N ASP A 94 -12.48 -19.14 -3.45
CA ASP A 94 -13.71 -19.24 -2.65
C ASP A 94 -14.39 -17.87 -2.40
N SER A 95 -13.86 -16.79 -2.96
CA SER A 95 -14.46 -15.46 -2.80
C SER A 95 -15.79 -15.39 -3.56
N PRO A 96 -16.90 -14.98 -2.92
CA PRO A 96 -18.16 -14.72 -3.61
C PRO A 96 -18.13 -13.40 -4.40
N TYR A 97 -17.08 -12.61 -4.22
CA TYR A 97 -16.96 -11.26 -4.78
C TYR A 97 -15.89 -11.20 -5.87
N SER A 98 -16.16 -10.34 -6.85
CA SER A 98 -15.17 -9.95 -7.85
C SER A 98 -14.08 -9.09 -7.22
N GLY A 99 -12.87 -9.17 -7.77
CA GLY A 99 -11.73 -8.32 -7.40
C GLY A 99 -11.29 -7.49 -8.60
N PHE A 100 -10.00 -7.57 -8.93
CA PHE A 100 -9.41 -7.01 -10.12
C PHE A 100 -10.08 -7.54 -11.38
N GLU A 101 -10.56 -6.62 -12.23
CA GLU A 101 -11.24 -6.96 -13.47
C GLU A 101 -10.30 -6.79 -14.66
N LYS A 102 -9.82 -5.56 -14.86
CA LYS A 102 -8.99 -5.19 -16.02
C LYS A 102 -8.16 -3.93 -15.78
N ILE A 103 -7.24 -3.69 -16.71
CA ILE A 103 -6.60 -2.38 -16.91
C ILE A 103 -7.08 -1.82 -18.24
N ALA A 104 -7.72 -0.66 -18.22
CA ALA A 104 -8.05 0.12 -19.42
C ALA A 104 -6.88 1.04 -19.76
N ILE A 105 -6.36 0.99 -20.98
CA ILE A 105 -5.16 1.74 -21.38
C ILE A 105 -5.52 2.75 -22.49
N LYS A 106 -5.21 4.03 -22.24
CA LYS A 106 -5.33 5.12 -23.23
C LYS A 106 -4.24 6.15 -22.94
N HIS A 107 -3.08 6.01 -23.58
CA HIS A 107 -1.94 6.90 -23.36
C HIS A 107 -2.34 8.39 -23.41
N PRO A 108 -1.92 9.24 -22.44
CA PRO A 108 -0.94 8.98 -21.37
C PRO A 108 -1.50 8.34 -20.09
N TYR A 109 -2.69 7.75 -20.15
CA TYR A 109 -3.42 7.21 -19.00
C TYR A 109 -3.55 5.69 -19.02
N PHE A 110 -3.70 5.12 -17.83
CA PHE A 110 -4.28 3.81 -17.65
C PHE A 110 -5.14 3.78 -16.38
N THR A 111 -6.17 2.96 -16.35
CA THR A 111 -7.11 2.84 -15.25
C THR A 111 -7.19 1.40 -14.81
N ILE A 112 -7.02 1.15 -13.52
CA ILE A 112 -7.33 -0.14 -12.91
C ILE A 112 -8.80 -0.11 -12.51
N GLU A 113 -9.54 -1.13 -12.96
CA GLU A 113 -10.94 -1.35 -12.60
C GLU A 113 -10.99 -2.61 -11.72
N GLN A 114 -11.57 -2.45 -10.52
CA GLN A 114 -11.75 -3.55 -9.58
C GLN A 114 -13.04 -3.37 -8.78
N ALA A 115 -13.71 -4.46 -8.46
CA ALA A 115 -14.86 -4.46 -7.57
C ALA A 115 -14.46 -4.99 -6.19
N TYR A 116 -15.22 -4.62 -5.15
CA TYR A 116 -15.16 -5.26 -3.84
C TYR A 116 -16.41 -4.99 -3.01
N ARG A 117 -16.59 -5.80 -1.96
CA ARG A 117 -17.66 -5.66 -0.98
C ARG A 117 -17.19 -4.87 0.24
N GLU A 118 -18.00 -3.91 0.69
CA GLU A 118 -17.79 -3.19 1.95
C GLU A 118 -19.16 -2.83 2.55
N GLY A 119 -19.47 -3.43 3.70
CA GLY A 119 -20.80 -3.31 4.32
C GLY A 119 -21.91 -3.80 3.38
N ASP A 120 -22.94 -2.95 3.22
CA ASP A 120 -24.10 -3.21 2.35
C ASP A 120 -23.87 -2.82 0.88
N PHE A 121 -22.66 -2.39 0.51
CA PHE A 121 -22.36 -1.91 -0.85
C PHE A 121 -21.41 -2.82 -1.63
N THR A 122 -21.75 -3.03 -2.90
CA THR A 122 -20.78 -3.41 -3.92
C THR A 122 -20.15 -2.13 -4.45
N ASN A 123 -18.83 -2.07 -4.44
CA ASN A 123 -18.06 -0.89 -4.79
C ASN A 123 -17.28 -1.17 -6.07
N TYR A 124 -17.47 -0.34 -7.09
CA TYR A 124 -16.71 -0.37 -8.33
C TYR A 124 -15.67 0.75 -8.30
N GLU A 125 -14.41 0.36 -8.16
CA GLU A 125 -13.29 1.26 -7.94
C GLU A 125 -12.47 1.48 -9.21
N TYR A 126 -12.25 2.75 -9.55
CA TYR A 126 -11.52 3.22 -10.73
C TYR A 126 -10.29 4.03 -10.32
N ILE A 127 -9.11 3.45 -10.48
CA ILE A 127 -7.83 4.06 -10.09
C ILE A 127 -7.07 4.44 -11.35
N THR A 128 -7.15 5.71 -11.73
CA THR A 128 -6.60 6.22 -12.98
C THR A 128 -5.26 6.88 -12.75
N PHE A 129 -4.24 6.41 -13.46
CA PHE A 129 -2.90 6.95 -13.48
C PHE A 129 -2.62 7.72 -14.76
N LYS A 130 -1.74 8.72 -14.67
CA LYS A 130 -1.19 9.46 -15.82
C LYS A 130 0.32 9.41 -15.78
N GLN A 131 0.93 9.08 -16.92
CA GLN A 131 2.37 9.23 -17.10
C GLN A 131 2.73 10.67 -17.47
N GLU A 132 3.68 11.26 -16.74
CA GLU A 132 4.23 12.58 -17.00
C GLU A 132 5.76 12.49 -16.99
N GLY A 133 6.36 12.47 -18.19
CA GLY A 133 7.78 12.19 -18.34
C GLY A 133 8.14 10.79 -17.85
N GLN A 134 9.00 10.72 -16.84
CA GLN A 134 9.40 9.47 -16.20
C GLN A 134 8.49 9.08 -15.03
N SER A 135 7.68 10.00 -14.50
CA SER A 135 6.84 9.75 -13.33
C SER A 135 5.44 9.30 -13.72
N ILE A 136 4.78 8.60 -12.81
CA ILE A 136 3.39 8.15 -12.94
C ILE A 136 2.63 8.60 -11.70
N TYR A 137 1.59 9.40 -11.91
CA TYR A 137 0.80 10.01 -10.84
C TYR A 137 -0.62 9.45 -10.83
N LEU A 138 -1.20 9.32 -9.63
CA LEU A 138 -2.64 9.17 -9.47
C LEU A 138 -3.32 10.43 -10.02
N HIS A 139 -4.10 10.25 -11.09
CA HIS A 139 -4.75 11.32 -11.81
C HIS A 139 -6.22 11.49 -11.42
N LYS A 140 -6.92 10.36 -11.23
CA LYS A 140 -8.31 10.32 -10.79
C LYS A 140 -8.52 9.07 -9.94
N TYR A 141 -9.30 9.23 -8.88
CA TYR A 141 -9.79 8.14 -8.05
C TYR A 141 -11.30 8.25 -7.96
N ALA A 142 -12.02 7.19 -8.33
CA ALA A 142 -13.48 7.18 -8.25
C ALA A 142 -13.99 5.84 -7.73
N VAL A 143 -15.14 5.90 -7.04
CA VAL A 143 -15.85 4.73 -6.55
C VAL A 143 -17.34 4.91 -6.83
N ASN A 144 -17.92 3.94 -7.52
CA ASN A 144 -19.36 3.85 -7.70
C ASN A 144 -19.92 2.82 -6.72
N TYR A 145 -21.04 3.15 -6.10
CA TYR A 145 -21.65 2.34 -5.05
C TYR A 145 -22.95 1.74 -5.55
N THR A 146 -23.18 0.47 -5.27
CA THR A 146 -24.45 -0.21 -5.50
C THR A 146 -24.88 -0.90 -4.22
N SER A 147 -26.03 -0.50 -3.67
CA SER A 147 -26.61 -1.16 -2.50
C SER A 147 -27.04 -2.57 -2.88
N THR A 148 -26.78 -3.55 -2.01
CA THR A 148 -27.30 -4.91 -2.20
C THR A 148 -28.70 -5.11 -1.68
N GLN A 149 -29.21 -4.15 -0.91
CA GLN A 149 -30.57 -4.21 -0.39
C GLN A 149 -31.55 -3.58 -1.39
N ASP A 150 -31.10 -2.55 -2.11
CA ASP A 150 -31.89 -1.87 -3.14
C ASP A 150 -30.99 -1.44 -4.32
N LEU A 151 -31.13 -2.13 -5.46
CA LEU A 151 -30.32 -1.87 -6.65
C LEU A 151 -30.68 -0.55 -7.34
N GLU A 152 -31.84 0.03 -7.03
CA GLU A 152 -32.32 1.30 -7.58
C GLU A 152 -31.98 2.49 -6.67
N GLU A 153 -31.36 2.22 -5.51
CA GLU A 153 -30.91 3.27 -4.60
C GLU A 153 -29.88 4.18 -5.28
N ASN A 154 -30.20 5.47 -5.38
CA ASN A 154 -29.29 6.46 -5.93
C ASN A 154 -28.27 6.90 -4.87
N ILE A 155 -27.08 6.30 -4.90
CA ILE A 155 -26.00 6.60 -3.97
C ILE A 155 -24.99 7.53 -4.65
N PRO A 156 -24.63 8.68 -4.03
CA PRO A 156 -23.62 9.57 -4.59
C PRO A 156 -22.29 8.86 -4.85
N GLU A 157 -21.76 9.03 -6.05
CA GLU A 157 -20.44 8.50 -6.43
C GLU A 157 -19.31 9.34 -5.81
N LEU A 158 -18.22 8.68 -5.42
CA LEU A 158 -16.98 9.35 -5.10
C LEU A 158 -16.21 9.65 -6.39
N SER A 159 -15.83 10.90 -6.62
CA SER A 159 -14.96 11.27 -7.75
C SER A 159 -13.96 12.34 -7.33
N LEU A 160 -12.71 11.93 -7.16
CA LEU A 160 -11.60 12.82 -6.81
C LEU A 160 -10.66 12.96 -8.00
N ASP A 161 -10.39 14.20 -8.39
CA ASP A 161 -9.38 14.51 -9.39
C ASP A 161 -8.02 14.83 -8.74
N ARG A 162 -6.99 14.97 -9.55
CA ARG A 162 -5.65 15.32 -9.08
C ARG A 162 -5.60 16.66 -8.33
N LYS A 163 -6.49 17.61 -8.60
CA LYS A 163 -6.50 18.90 -7.88
C LYS A 163 -6.92 18.67 -6.42
N THR A 164 -7.86 17.76 -6.18
CA THR A 164 -8.31 17.38 -4.84
C THR A 164 -7.35 16.42 -4.15
N ILE A 165 -6.82 15.43 -4.88
CA ILE A 165 -5.94 14.38 -4.33
C ILE A 165 -4.51 14.90 -4.05
N GLY A 166 -4.03 15.83 -4.89
CA GLY A 166 -2.64 16.25 -4.93
C GLY A 166 -1.76 15.37 -5.82
N ASN A 167 -0.45 15.60 -5.76
CA ASN A 167 0.55 14.90 -6.58
C ASN A 167 1.02 13.62 -5.88
N ILE A 168 0.27 12.53 -6.06
CA ILE A 168 0.62 11.23 -5.49
C ILE A 168 1.24 10.36 -6.57
N GLU A 169 2.52 10.00 -6.38
CA GLU A 169 3.22 9.06 -7.27
C GLU A 169 2.76 7.62 -7.04
N ILE A 170 2.81 6.81 -8.10
CA ILE A 170 2.36 5.42 -8.10
C ILE A 170 3.00 4.57 -6.98
N GLN A 171 4.26 4.82 -6.63
CA GLN A 171 4.93 4.06 -5.57
C GLN A 171 4.37 4.32 -4.16
N ASN A 172 3.65 5.43 -4.00
CA ASN A 172 3.01 5.79 -2.74
C ASN A 172 1.57 5.26 -2.65
N ILE A 173 1.03 4.64 -3.71
CA ILE A 173 -0.34 4.10 -3.69
C ILE A 173 -0.40 2.81 -2.89
N THR A 174 -1.13 2.84 -1.78
CA THR A 174 -1.44 1.69 -0.93
C THR A 174 -2.95 1.55 -0.76
N SER A 175 -3.42 0.38 -0.30
CA SER A 175 -4.82 0.22 0.11
C SER A 175 -5.26 1.27 1.13
N ASP A 176 -4.38 1.59 2.08
CA ASP A 176 -4.71 2.45 3.23
C ASP A 176 -4.79 3.90 2.79
N LEU A 177 -3.95 4.30 1.83
CA LEU A 177 -4.07 5.60 1.18
C LEU A 177 -5.40 5.72 0.43
N LEU A 178 -5.75 4.73 -0.40
CA LEU A 178 -7.01 4.76 -1.16
C LEU A 178 -8.22 4.77 -0.22
N TYR A 179 -8.17 4.00 0.87
CA TYR A 179 -9.18 4.04 1.92
C TYR A 179 -9.31 5.44 2.53
N SER A 180 -8.18 6.07 2.90
CA SER A 180 -8.19 7.43 3.46
C SER A 180 -8.76 8.49 2.52
N LEU A 181 -8.66 8.29 1.19
CA LEU A 181 -9.26 9.19 0.21
C LEU A 181 -10.79 9.11 0.20
N ARG A 182 -11.38 7.98 0.60
CA ARG A 182 -12.84 7.80 0.68
C ARG A 182 -13.42 8.45 1.93
N SER A 183 -12.64 8.51 3.02
CA SER A 183 -13.08 9.05 4.31
C SER A 183 -12.84 10.56 4.45
N LYS A 184 -12.45 11.26 3.38
CA LYS A 184 -12.32 12.72 3.35
C LYS A 184 -13.66 13.37 3.06
N ASP A 185 -14.59 13.24 3.99
CA ASP A 185 -15.82 14.03 4.07
C ASP A 185 -15.92 14.71 5.43
#